data_AF-A0A7C8B3J4-F1
#
_entry.id   AF-A0A7C8B3J4-F1
#
_cell.length_a   1.000
_cell.length_b   1.000
_cell.length_c   1.000
_cell.angle_alpha   90.00
_cell.angle_beta   90.00
_cell.angle_gamma   90.00
#
_symmetry.space_group_name_H-M   'P 1'
#
loop_
_entity.id
_entity.type
_entity.pdbx_description
1 polymer ?
#
loop_
_entity_poly.entity_id
_entity_poly.type
_entity_poly.pdbx_seq_one_letter_code
_entity_poly.pdbx_strand_id
1 'polypeptide(L)'
;MTRILPSDNSYKTFCDLVGGYRMFCVMNEAVRSGVIDRLEERECSCNELLQATALQPEEGRRFIELLLNVGLLEQYDNQLYLSRFSRSFLSRTSATSQRHVLEFEPTLIETWRQLGSVLQQGQGALIREKSEDDYRKQLQLYQQAMAEAAQVRCRELWDAVTLLPEQGLIIDIGAGNGSYLREFLQRHPQWQALACDLPDVCDGMAPQPTPQNLKIHPCNILNQQELAELVANHRGSADLLLFSNLCHCYGPLENAELLLQTAELLKRDGLLVVHDFFRDANSFGALYDLHMLANTWNGRCYTTSETADLLQSAGFIHSAIIELPSRSLAMIATRTHPYQAPTSLRALQNYAINHGFFAAVELDPSSIRCEAWVRAKCAYGCPLYGKRWSCPPHSMDQAGFKELLGSYSRALLVAGQPPLRDFQQNLLDLEREAFLAGFKKALIFSGGPCCWCENCDDQQCRFPEKRRPSLESCGCDVFALAEQCGIPVAPLRNRDDFVQYFGLLLVD
;
A
#
# COMPACT_ATOMS: atom_id res chain seq x y z
N MET A 1 -8.28 -8.54 -2.94
CA MET A 1 -8.47 -10.01 -2.93
C MET A 1 -7.42 -10.61 -3.84
N THR A 2 -6.72 -11.66 -3.41
CA THR A 2 -5.70 -12.32 -4.24
C THR A 2 -6.39 -13.09 -5.37
N ARG A 3 -5.84 -13.03 -6.59
CA ARG A 3 -6.33 -13.80 -7.74
C ARG A 3 -6.28 -15.29 -7.41
N ILE A 4 -7.38 -16.01 -7.64
CA ILE A 4 -7.39 -17.48 -7.54
C ILE A 4 -6.49 -18.02 -8.65
N LEU A 5 -5.43 -18.73 -8.27
CA LEU A 5 -4.49 -19.30 -9.22
C LEU A 5 -5.13 -20.52 -9.90
N PRO A 6 -4.77 -20.84 -11.16
CA PRO A 6 -5.27 -22.04 -11.83
C PRO A 6 -5.04 -23.35 -11.06
N SER A 7 -4.04 -23.38 -10.19
CA SER A 7 -3.71 -24.51 -9.32
C SER A 7 -4.48 -24.52 -7.98
N ASP A 8 -5.15 -23.44 -7.60
CA ASP A 8 -5.88 -23.34 -6.33
C ASP A 8 -7.31 -23.85 -6.50
N ASN A 9 -7.52 -25.09 -6.08
CA ASN A 9 -8.84 -25.72 -5.98
C ASN A 9 -9.23 -25.98 -4.51
N SER A 10 -8.66 -25.23 -3.57
CA SER A 10 -8.82 -25.51 -2.15
C SER A 10 -10.20 -25.11 -1.63
N TYR A 11 -10.79 -25.97 -0.80
CA TYR A 11 -12.02 -25.62 -0.08
C TYR A 11 -11.82 -24.42 0.86
N LYS A 12 -10.59 -24.21 1.34
CA LYS A 12 -10.19 -23.04 2.13
C LYS A 12 -10.48 -21.74 1.35
N THR A 13 -9.99 -21.61 0.12
CA THR A 13 -10.22 -20.42 -0.70
C THR A 13 -11.72 -20.19 -0.90
N PHE A 14 -12.51 -21.23 -1.19
CA PHE A 14 -13.97 -21.11 -1.26
C PHE A 14 -14.59 -20.56 0.05
N CYS A 15 -14.21 -21.11 1.20
CA CYS A 15 -14.69 -20.64 2.50
C CYS A 15 -14.32 -19.19 2.78
N ASP A 16 -13.11 -18.77 2.44
CA ASP A 16 -12.64 -17.39 2.63
C ASP A 16 -13.46 -16.40 1.79
N LEU A 17 -13.78 -16.75 0.54
CA LEU A 17 -14.63 -15.93 -0.34
C LEU A 17 -16.05 -15.79 0.21
N VAL A 18 -16.68 -16.91 0.56
CA VAL A 18 -18.08 -16.92 1.06
C VAL A 18 -18.19 -16.26 2.43
N GLY A 19 -17.16 -16.41 3.27
CA GLY A 19 -17.13 -15.88 4.63
C GLY A 19 -16.68 -14.43 4.76
N GLY A 20 -16.15 -13.80 3.69
CA GLY A 20 -15.48 -12.50 3.77
C GLY A 20 -16.29 -11.39 4.45
N TYR A 21 -17.60 -11.32 4.19
CA TYR A 21 -18.49 -10.33 4.82
C TYR A 21 -18.54 -10.43 6.36
N ARG A 22 -18.30 -11.63 6.92
CA ARG A 22 -18.39 -11.86 8.37
C ARG A 22 -17.33 -11.08 9.12
N MET A 23 -16.11 -10.99 8.57
CA MET A 23 -15.04 -10.22 9.21
C MET A 23 -15.29 -8.72 9.16
N PHE A 24 -15.90 -8.22 8.09
CA PHE A 24 -16.38 -6.84 8.04
C PHE A 24 -17.41 -6.57 9.17
N CYS A 25 -18.41 -7.45 9.34
CA CYS A 25 -19.38 -7.32 10.43
C CYS A 25 -18.71 -7.35 11.81
N VAL A 26 -17.73 -8.23 12.03
CA VAL A 26 -16.97 -8.32 13.29
C VAL A 26 -16.19 -7.04 13.57
N MET A 27 -15.47 -6.50 12.57
CA MET A 27 -14.73 -5.25 12.71
C MET A 27 -15.65 -4.06 13.02
N ASN A 28 -16.76 -3.96 12.29
CA ASN A 28 -17.74 -2.90 12.51
C ASN A 28 -18.35 -3.00 13.92
N GLU A 29 -18.65 -4.21 14.39
CA GLU A 29 -19.19 -4.43 15.73
C GLU A 29 -18.17 -4.12 16.83
N ALA A 30 -16.88 -4.39 16.61
CA ALA A 30 -15.83 -4.07 17.58
C ALA A 30 -15.76 -2.55 17.84
N VAL A 31 -15.95 -1.74 16.80
CA VAL A 31 -16.04 -0.28 16.93
C VAL A 31 -17.36 0.12 17.57
N ARG A 32 -18.49 -0.37 17.04
CA ARG A 32 -19.84 0.02 17.46
C ARG A 32 -20.16 -0.33 18.92
N SER A 33 -19.67 -1.46 19.42
CA SER A 33 -19.88 -1.92 20.80
C SER A 33 -19.04 -1.17 21.83
N GLY A 34 -18.14 -0.28 21.41
CA GLY A 34 -17.25 0.47 22.31
C GLY A 34 -16.04 -0.33 22.80
N VAL A 35 -15.82 -1.56 22.29
CA VAL A 35 -14.64 -2.37 22.63
C VAL A 35 -13.35 -1.63 22.27
N ILE A 36 -13.29 -1.08 21.05
CA ILE A 36 -12.09 -0.36 20.61
C ILE A 36 -11.89 0.92 21.42
N ASP A 37 -12.96 1.66 21.71
CA ASP A 37 -12.90 2.91 22.49
C ASP A 37 -12.37 2.66 23.90
N ARG A 38 -12.87 1.63 24.56
CA ARG A 38 -12.48 1.30 25.93
C ARG A 38 -11.00 0.94 26.02
N LEU A 39 -10.49 0.18 25.05
CA LEU A 39 -9.08 -0.24 25.00
C LEU A 39 -8.14 0.83 24.41
N GLU A 40 -8.68 1.83 23.73
CA GLU A 40 -7.94 3.02 23.32
C GLU A 40 -7.53 3.86 24.53
N GLU A 41 -8.42 4.00 25.53
CA GLU A 41 -8.17 4.77 26.75
C GLU A 41 -7.16 4.11 27.69
N ARG A 42 -7.31 2.81 27.94
CA ARG A 42 -6.41 2.02 28.79
C ARG A 42 -6.63 0.52 28.60
N GLU A 43 -5.58 -0.26 28.79
CA GLU A 43 -5.67 -1.72 28.90
C GLU A 43 -6.64 -2.14 30.02
N CYS A 44 -7.29 -3.29 29.84
CA CYS A 44 -8.13 -3.88 30.87
C CYS A 44 -8.31 -5.38 30.69
N SER A 45 -8.77 -6.04 31.75
CA SER A 45 -9.10 -7.45 31.70
C SER A 45 -10.38 -7.68 30.88
N CYS A 46 -10.57 -8.92 30.41
CA CYS A 46 -11.77 -9.30 29.69
C CYS A 46 -13.06 -9.02 30.49
N ASN A 47 -13.08 -9.27 31.80
CA ASN A 47 -14.26 -9.00 32.63
C ASN A 47 -14.57 -7.50 32.75
N GLU A 48 -13.56 -6.65 32.88
CA GLU A 48 -13.74 -5.20 32.91
C GLU A 48 -14.22 -4.66 31.57
N LEU A 49 -13.71 -5.21 30.46
CA LEU A 49 -14.15 -4.86 29.12
C LEU A 49 -15.63 -5.18 28.91
N LEU A 50 -16.05 -6.40 29.26
CA LEU A 50 -17.46 -6.83 29.17
C LEU A 50 -18.40 -5.94 29.98
N GLN A 51 -17.98 -5.56 31.20
CA GLN A 51 -18.75 -4.63 32.03
C GLN A 51 -18.85 -3.24 31.41
N ALA A 52 -17.73 -2.72 30.89
CA ALA A 52 -17.68 -1.38 30.29
C ALA A 52 -18.50 -1.27 28.99
N THR A 53 -18.56 -2.34 28.20
CA THR A 53 -19.28 -2.37 26.91
C THR A 53 -20.70 -2.92 27.02
N ALA A 54 -21.14 -3.29 28.23
CA ALA A 54 -22.43 -3.94 28.49
C ALA A 54 -22.72 -5.17 27.62
N LEU A 55 -21.66 -5.89 27.20
CA LEU A 55 -21.80 -7.13 26.44
C LEU A 55 -22.25 -8.25 27.37
N GLN A 56 -23.08 -9.16 26.86
CA GLN A 56 -23.47 -10.35 27.62
C GLN A 56 -22.22 -11.21 27.91
N PRO A 57 -22.02 -11.71 29.15
CA PRO A 57 -20.74 -12.28 29.54
C PRO A 57 -20.29 -13.49 28.71
N GLU A 58 -21.21 -14.35 28.27
CA GLU A 58 -20.85 -15.53 27.48
C GLU A 58 -20.54 -15.15 26.03
N GLU A 59 -21.43 -14.41 25.39
CA GLU A 59 -21.33 -13.99 23.99
C GLU A 59 -20.16 -13.03 23.78
N GLY A 60 -20.00 -12.07 24.69
CA GLY A 60 -18.92 -11.10 24.65
C GLY A 60 -17.54 -11.75 24.81
N ARG A 61 -17.40 -12.80 25.64
CA ARG A 61 -16.14 -13.56 25.74
C ARG A 61 -15.78 -14.21 24.42
N ARG A 62 -16.74 -14.87 23.77
CA ARG A 62 -16.53 -15.50 22.46
C ARG A 62 -16.19 -14.47 21.39
N PHE A 63 -16.79 -13.28 21.46
CA PHE A 63 -16.48 -12.17 20.56
C PHE A 63 -15.06 -11.66 20.78
N ILE A 64 -14.67 -11.37 22.02
CA ILE A 64 -13.31 -10.91 22.37
C ILE A 64 -12.26 -11.98 22.00
N GLU A 65 -12.55 -13.26 22.23
CA GLU A 65 -11.68 -14.38 21.83
C GLU A 65 -11.47 -14.42 20.32
N LEU A 66 -12.53 -14.18 19.53
CA LEU A 66 -12.39 -14.04 18.08
C LEU A 66 -11.50 -12.85 17.72
N LEU A 67 -11.71 -11.68 18.33
CA LEU A 67 -10.90 -10.48 18.08
C LEU A 67 -9.41 -10.71 18.40
N LEU A 68 -9.10 -11.47 19.44
CA LEU A 68 -7.75 -11.92 19.76
C LEU A 68 -7.20 -12.88 18.69
N ASN A 69 -7.99 -13.90 18.32
CA ASN A 69 -7.57 -14.91 17.35
C ASN A 69 -7.28 -14.33 15.96
N VAL A 70 -8.03 -13.31 15.53
CA VAL A 70 -7.82 -12.63 14.25
C VAL A 70 -6.82 -11.46 14.34
N GLY A 71 -6.24 -11.20 15.51
CA GLY A 71 -5.21 -10.16 15.71
C GLY A 71 -5.73 -8.72 15.71
N LEU A 72 -7.03 -8.51 15.95
CA LEU A 72 -7.58 -7.17 16.19
C LEU A 72 -7.29 -6.70 17.62
N LEU A 73 -7.20 -7.62 18.57
CA LEU A 73 -6.73 -7.36 19.92
C LEU A 73 -5.49 -8.20 20.21
N GLU A 74 -4.74 -7.81 21.22
CA GLU A 74 -3.62 -8.58 21.79
C GLU A 74 -3.84 -8.79 23.28
N GLN A 75 -3.23 -9.84 23.85
CA GLN A 75 -3.31 -10.13 25.28
C GLN A 75 -1.91 -10.39 25.85
N TYR A 76 -1.57 -9.65 26.91
CA TYR A 76 -0.35 -9.84 27.69
C TYR A 76 -0.69 -9.76 29.18
N ASP A 77 -0.15 -10.66 30.00
CA ASP A 77 -0.38 -10.69 31.45
C ASP A 77 -1.85 -10.54 31.89
N ASN A 78 -2.76 -11.22 31.17
CA ASN A 78 -4.22 -11.16 31.35
C ASN A 78 -4.89 -9.79 31.11
N GLN A 79 -4.17 -8.85 30.50
CA GLN A 79 -4.68 -7.57 30.04
C GLN A 79 -4.85 -7.58 28.52
N LEU A 80 -5.93 -6.96 28.05
CA LEU A 80 -6.23 -6.78 26.64
C LEU A 80 -5.69 -5.45 26.15
N TYR A 81 -5.19 -5.45 24.92
CA TYR A 81 -4.62 -4.30 24.23
C TYR A 81 -5.20 -4.20 22.82
N LEU A 82 -5.28 -2.98 22.30
CA LEU A 82 -5.44 -2.80 20.86
C LEU A 82 -4.18 -3.28 20.14
N SER A 83 -4.34 -4.13 19.12
CA SER A 83 -3.22 -4.43 18.23
C SER A 83 -2.76 -3.19 17.48
N ARG A 84 -1.56 -3.23 16.89
CA ARG A 84 -1.07 -2.13 16.04
C ARG A 84 -2.05 -1.79 14.91
N PHE A 85 -2.68 -2.81 14.32
CA PHE A 85 -3.71 -2.63 13.28
C PHE A 85 -4.91 -1.85 13.82
N SER A 86 -5.51 -2.30 14.93
CA SER A 86 -6.69 -1.66 15.51
C SER A 86 -6.39 -0.25 16.01
N ARG A 87 -5.20 -0.03 16.60
CA ARG A 87 -4.75 1.30 16.98
C ARG A 87 -4.59 2.24 15.78
N SER A 88 -4.14 1.72 14.64
CA SER A 88 -3.91 2.55 13.44
C SER A 88 -5.21 2.89 12.72
N PHE A 89 -6.12 1.93 12.54
CA PHE A 89 -7.28 2.07 11.65
C PHE A 89 -8.63 2.12 12.36
N LEU A 90 -8.72 1.64 13.60
CA LEU A 90 -9.98 1.55 14.34
C LEU A 90 -10.06 2.51 15.53
N SER A 91 -8.97 3.15 15.96
CA SER A 91 -8.97 4.10 17.08
C SER A 91 -9.46 5.48 16.64
N ARG A 92 -10.18 6.23 17.49
CA ARG A 92 -10.70 7.58 17.12
C ARG A 92 -9.60 8.62 17.02
N THR A 93 -8.55 8.48 17.82
CA THR A 93 -7.47 9.47 17.92
C THR A 93 -6.39 9.29 16.86
N SER A 94 -6.43 8.18 16.13
CA SER A 94 -5.47 7.90 15.06
C SER A 94 -5.69 8.80 13.85
N ALA A 95 -4.61 9.40 13.34
CA ALA A 95 -4.61 10.15 12.09
C ALA A 95 -4.92 9.28 10.85
N THR A 96 -4.89 7.95 10.98
CA THR A 96 -5.26 6.98 9.93
C THR A 96 -6.56 6.23 10.23
N SER A 97 -7.36 6.71 11.18
CA SER A 97 -8.70 6.15 11.48
C SER A 97 -9.52 5.94 10.20
N GLN A 98 -10.23 4.81 10.11
CA GLN A 98 -11.12 4.42 9.01
C GLN A 98 -12.55 4.15 9.52
N ARG A 99 -12.98 4.83 10.58
CA ARG A 99 -14.29 4.58 11.21
C ARG A 99 -15.46 5.04 10.34
N HIS A 100 -15.36 6.20 9.70
CA HIS A 100 -16.38 6.66 8.77
C HIS A 100 -16.44 5.75 7.54
N VAL A 101 -15.32 5.13 7.13
CA VAL A 101 -15.36 4.07 6.11
C VAL A 101 -16.20 2.87 6.58
N LEU A 102 -16.06 2.43 7.82
CA LEU A 102 -16.88 1.36 8.40
C LEU A 102 -18.36 1.74 8.54
N GLU A 103 -18.67 3.02 8.77
CA GLU A 103 -20.05 3.54 8.81
C GLU A 103 -20.67 3.69 7.41
N PHE A 104 -19.85 3.98 6.41
CA PHE A 104 -20.28 4.17 5.02
C PHE A 104 -20.53 2.85 4.29
N GLU A 105 -19.64 1.86 4.43
CA GLU A 105 -19.73 0.57 3.72
C GLU A 105 -21.08 -0.16 3.81
N PRO A 106 -21.81 -0.19 4.95
CA PRO A 106 -23.11 -0.82 5.03
C PRO A 106 -24.14 -0.25 4.05
N THR A 107 -24.00 1.02 3.64
CA THR A 107 -24.86 1.64 2.64
C THR A 107 -24.65 1.07 1.24
N LEU A 108 -23.45 0.58 0.94
CA LEU A 108 -23.06 -0.02 -0.34
C LEU A 108 -23.44 -1.50 -0.40
N ILE A 109 -23.43 -2.21 0.73
CA ILE A 109 -23.78 -3.64 0.81
C ILE A 109 -25.16 -3.90 0.21
N GLU A 110 -26.13 -3.01 0.42
CA GLU A 110 -27.48 -3.22 -0.12
C GLU A 110 -27.51 -3.21 -1.65
N THR A 111 -26.74 -2.31 -2.29
CA THR A 111 -26.55 -2.30 -3.74
C THR A 111 -25.88 -3.58 -4.23
N TRP A 112 -24.84 -4.04 -3.53
CA TRP A 112 -24.12 -5.28 -3.86
C TRP A 112 -24.99 -6.53 -3.75
N ARG A 113 -25.92 -6.59 -2.79
CA ARG A 113 -26.90 -7.68 -2.68
C ARG A 113 -27.85 -7.73 -3.89
N GLN A 114 -28.00 -6.62 -4.59
CA GLN A 114 -28.83 -6.48 -5.78
C GLN A 114 -28.02 -6.46 -7.09
N LEU A 115 -26.76 -6.91 -7.07
CA LEU A 115 -25.88 -6.94 -8.25
C LEU A 115 -26.54 -7.61 -9.47
N GLY A 116 -27.33 -8.67 -9.27
CA GLY A 116 -28.07 -9.33 -10.35
C GLY A 116 -29.00 -8.39 -11.13
N SER A 117 -29.63 -7.42 -10.46
CA SER A 117 -30.47 -6.42 -11.11
C SER A 117 -29.64 -5.49 -12.00
N VAL A 118 -28.48 -5.05 -11.54
CA VAL A 118 -27.55 -4.21 -12.32
C VAL A 118 -27.06 -4.96 -13.56
N LEU A 119 -26.73 -6.25 -13.44
CA LEU A 119 -26.27 -7.07 -14.57
C LEU A 119 -27.37 -7.30 -15.62
N GLN A 120 -28.63 -7.36 -15.20
CA GLN A 120 -29.76 -7.63 -16.10
C GLN A 120 -30.34 -6.36 -16.73
N GLN A 121 -30.42 -5.28 -15.96
CA GLN A 121 -31.11 -4.04 -16.35
C GLN A 121 -30.15 -2.95 -16.81
N GLY A 122 -28.85 -3.08 -16.51
CA GLY A 122 -27.80 -2.13 -16.85
C GLY A 122 -27.34 -1.29 -15.66
N GLN A 123 -26.21 -0.61 -15.86
CA GLN A 123 -25.65 0.34 -14.91
C GLN A 123 -26.64 1.49 -14.63
N GLY A 124 -26.68 1.97 -13.39
CA GLY A 124 -27.61 3.01 -12.96
C GLY A 124 -29.03 2.52 -12.64
N ALA A 125 -29.37 1.25 -12.89
CA ALA A 125 -30.72 0.72 -12.62
C ALA A 125 -31.16 0.81 -11.15
N LEU A 126 -30.22 0.89 -10.20
CA LEU A 126 -30.49 1.03 -8.77
C LEU A 126 -30.40 2.48 -8.27
N ILE A 127 -30.01 3.42 -9.13
CA ILE A 127 -29.88 4.83 -8.76
C ILE A 127 -31.26 5.47 -8.77
N ARG A 128 -31.57 6.15 -7.67
CA ARG A 128 -32.84 6.84 -7.46
C ARG A 128 -32.57 8.28 -7.06
N GLU A 129 -33.47 9.16 -7.47
CA GLU A 129 -33.50 10.52 -6.92
C GLU A 129 -33.71 10.44 -5.41
N LYS A 130 -32.97 11.28 -4.70
CA LYS A 130 -33.00 11.38 -3.23
C LYS A 130 -33.64 12.69 -2.86
N SER A 131 -34.28 12.73 -1.69
CA SER A 131 -34.64 14.01 -1.09
C SER A 131 -33.39 14.84 -0.82
N GLU A 132 -33.51 16.16 -0.76
CA GLU A 132 -32.39 17.07 -0.49
C GLU A 132 -31.70 16.74 0.84
N ASP A 133 -32.48 16.38 1.87
CA ASP A 133 -31.99 15.99 3.18
C ASP A 133 -31.22 14.65 3.15
N ASP A 134 -31.73 13.66 2.41
CA ASP A 134 -31.06 12.37 2.28
C ASP A 134 -29.78 12.49 1.46
N TYR A 135 -29.79 13.31 0.41
CA TYR A 135 -28.60 13.65 -0.37
C TYR A 135 -27.52 14.28 0.53
N ARG A 136 -27.86 15.32 1.30
CA ARG A 136 -26.90 15.99 2.20
C ARG A 136 -26.30 15.04 3.24
N LYS A 137 -27.12 14.21 3.87
CA LYS A 137 -26.64 13.23 4.87
C LYS A 137 -25.68 12.22 4.26
N GLN A 138 -26.02 11.68 3.09
CA GLN A 138 -25.17 10.70 2.41
C GLN A 138 -23.90 11.33 1.87
N LEU A 139 -23.97 12.55 1.34
CA LEU A 139 -22.82 13.32 0.91
C LEU A 139 -21.85 13.56 2.07
N GLN A 140 -22.36 13.95 3.25
CA GLN A 140 -21.52 14.14 4.44
C GLN A 140 -20.80 12.85 4.84
N LEU A 141 -21.52 11.73 4.94
CA LEU A 141 -20.93 10.44 5.28
C LEU A 141 -19.90 9.98 4.25
N TYR A 142 -20.20 10.15 2.96
CA TYR A 142 -19.29 9.86 1.86
C TYR A 142 -18.01 10.70 1.96
N GLN A 143 -18.13 12.01 2.14
CA GLN A 143 -16.97 12.90 2.27
C GLN A 143 -16.09 12.54 3.46
N GLN A 144 -16.67 12.19 4.61
CA GLN A 144 -15.93 11.75 5.79
C GLN A 144 -15.19 10.42 5.55
N ALA A 145 -15.85 9.44 4.93
CA ALA A 145 -15.22 8.16 4.59
C ALA A 145 -14.09 8.33 3.57
N MET A 146 -14.32 9.13 2.52
CA MET A 146 -13.29 9.40 1.50
C MET A 146 -12.13 10.21 2.07
N ALA A 147 -12.39 11.15 2.98
CA ALA A 147 -11.36 11.90 3.69
C ALA A 147 -10.42 10.97 4.47
N GLU A 148 -10.97 10.06 5.27
CA GLU A 148 -10.19 9.07 6.03
C GLU A 148 -9.34 8.18 5.11
N ALA A 149 -9.94 7.70 4.03
CA ALA A 149 -9.25 6.85 3.07
C ALA A 149 -8.15 7.63 2.31
N ALA A 150 -8.38 8.91 2.02
CA ALA A 150 -7.42 9.80 1.38
C ALA A 150 -6.22 10.12 2.28
N GLN A 151 -6.37 10.16 3.62
CA GLN A 151 -5.24 10.38 4.53
C GLN A 151 -4.12 9.35 4.36
N VAL A 152 -4.45 8.11 4.02
CA VAL A 152 -3.45 7.06 3.76
C VAL A 152 -2.89 7.21 2.34
N ARG A 153 -3.78 7.30 1.34
CA ARG A 153 -3.37 7.27 -0.08
C ARG A 153 -2.62 8.52 -0.54
N CYS A 154 -2.89 9.69 0.04
CA CYS A 154 -2.14 10.90 -0.32
C CYS A 154 -0.66 10.78 0.04
N ARG A 155 -0.35 10.19 1.20
CA ARG A 155 1.04 9.91 1.60
C ARG A 155 1.69 8.96 0.61
N GLU A 156 1.03 7.84 0.31
CA GLU A 156 1.53 6.86 -0.67
C GLU A 156 1.83 7.50 -2.04
N LEU A 157 0.91 8.34 -2.54
CA LEU A 157 1.10 9.05 -3.81
C LEU A 157 2.32 9.98 -3.76
N TRP A 158 2.41 10.83 -2.73
CA TRP A 158 3.50 11.81 -2.62
C TRP A 158 4.83 11.21 -2.15
N ASP A 159 4.82 9.98 -1.65
CA ASP A 159 6.03 9.19 -1.42
C ASP A 159 6.59 8.61 -2.74
N ALA A 160 5.72 8.41 -3.73
CA ALA A 160 6.08 7.89 -5.04
C ALA A 160 6.48 9.01 -6.03
N VAL A 161 5.70 10.10 -6.08
CA VAL A 161 5.91 11.21 -7.01
C VAL A 161 6.85 12.25 -6.39
N THR A 162 8.15 12.16 -6.72
CA THR A 162 9.21 12.88 -5.98
C THR A 162 10.04 13.85 -6.84
N LEU A 163 10.09 13.67 -8.16
CA LEU A 163 10.76 14.61 -9.06
C LEU A 163 9.85 15.80 -9.38
N LEU A 164 9.88 16.82 -8.52
CA LEU A 164 9.10 18.04 -8.62
C LEU A 164 10.00 19.28 -8.48
N PRO A 165 9.65 20.40 -9.12
CA PRO A 165 10.36 21.66 -8.89
C PRO A 165 10.22 22.14 -7.44
N GLU A 166 11.14 23.00 -6.99
CA GLU A 166 11.15 23.52 -5.60
C GLU A 166 9.87 24.32 -5.27
N GLN A 167 9.36 25.04 -6.27
CA GLN A 167 8.13 25.83 -6.20
C GLN A 167 7.29 25.62 -7.46
N GLY A 168 5.98 25.81 -7.36
CA GLY A 168 5.07 25.67 -8.49
C GLY A 168 3.60 25.84 -8.09
N LEU A 169 2.71 25.59 -9.04
CA LEU A 169 1.27 25.51 -8.83
C LEU A 169 0.77 24.08 -9.08
N ILE A 170 0.12 23.49 -8.09
CA ILE A 170 -0.67 22.27 -8.23
C ILE A 170 -2.17 22.61 -8.38
N ILE A 171 -2.84 22.02 -9.36
CA ILE A 171 -4.30 22.10 -9.51
C ILE A 171 -4.87 20.69 -9.35
N ASP A 172 -5.83 20.50 -8.45
CA ASP A 172 -6.51 19.22 -8.22
C ASP A 172 -7.95 19.33 -8.73
N ILE A 173 -8.27 18.52 -9.74
CA ILE A 173 -9.61 18.45 -10.34
C ILE A 173 -10.38 17.36 -9.59
N GLY A 174 -11.52 17.71 -8.98
CA GLY A 174 -12.24 16.81 -8.09
C GLY A 174 -11.53 16.63 -6.73
N ALA A 175 -11.11 17.74 -6.14
CA ALA A 175 -10.23 17.76 -4.96
C ALA A 175 -10.85 17.16 -3.68
N GLY A 176 -12.17 16.92 -3.65
CA GLY A 176 -12.89 16.34 -2.53
C GLY A 176 -12.77 17.19 -1.27
N ASN A 177 -12.16 16.67 -0.21
CA ASN A 177 -11.89 17.47 1.00
C ASN A 177 -10.52 18.18 0.99
N GLY A 178 -9.76 18.06 -0.11
CA GLY A 178 -8.42 18.64 -0.28
C GLY A 178 -7.29 17.88 0.42
N SER A 179 -7.49 16.63 0.88
CA SER A 179 -6.45 15.87 1.61
C SER A 179 -5.14 15.71 0.82
N TYR A 180 -5.22 15.48 -0.49
CA TYR A 180 -4.04 15.35 -1.35
C TYR A 180 -3.24 16.66 -1.42
N LEU A 181 -3.93 17.78 -1.64
CA LEU A 181 -3.31 19.10 -1.66
C LEU A 181 -2.70 19.49 -0.31
N ARG A 182 -3.39 19.19 0.80
CA ARG A 182 -2.89 19.51 2.15
C ARG A 182 -1.60 18.73 2.48
N GLU A 183 -1.58 17.43 2.21
CA GLU A 183 -0.36 16.61 2.37
C GLU A 183 0.76 17.10 1.45
N PHE A 184 0.43 17.46 0.21
CA PHE A 184 1.40 18.00 -0.75
C PHE A 184 2.03 19.30 -0.25
N LEU A 185 1.22 20.27 0.18
CA LEU A 185 1.68 21.57 0.66
C LEU A 185 2.46 21.47 1.99
N GLN A 186 2.16 20.47 2.82
CA GLN A 186 2.96 20.19 4.02
C GLN A 186 4.39 19.78 3.67
N ARG A 187 4.57 19.02 2.58
CA ARG A 187 5.89 18.60 2.07
C ARG A 187 6.57 19.67 1.23
N HIS A 188 5.79 20.51 0.56
CA HIS A 188 6.26 21.54 -0.37
C HIS A 188 5.69 22.93 -0.04
N PRO A 189 6.14 23.59 1.05
CA PRO A 189 5.54 24.85 1.53
C PRO A 189 5.64 26.03 0.56
N GLN A 190 6.58 26.00 -0.39
CA GLN A 190 6.74 27.05 -1.40
C GLN A 190 5.74 26.95 -2.56
N TRP A 191 5.00 25.85 -2.66
CA TRP A 191 4.00 25.66 -3.71
C TRP A 191 2.69 26.40 -3.41
N GLN A 192 1.97 26.72 -4.47
CA GLN A 192 0.57 27.14 -4.43
C GLN A 192 -0.31 25.97 -4.86
N ALA A 193 -1.53 25.90 -4.34
CA ALA A 193 -2.52 24.89 -4.70
C ALA A 193 -3.87 25.52 -5.05
N LEU A 194 -4.56 24.91 -6.02
CA LEU A 194 -5.94 25.21 -6.38
C LEU A 194 -6.77 23.93 -6.29
N ALA A 195 -7.75 23.92 -5.39
CA ALA A 195 -8.73 22.84 -5.26
C ALA A 195 -9.96 23.18 -6.10
N CYS A 196 -10.32 22.32 -7.05
CA CYS A 196 -11.54 22.47 -7.85
C CYS A 196 -12.51 21.33 -7.54
N ASP A 197 -13.71 21.66 -7.07
CA ASP A 197 -14.79 20.68 -6.85
C ASP A 197 -16.15 21.38 -6.86
N LEU A 198 -17.23 20.61 -6.77
CA LEU A 198 -18.60 21.12 -6.67
C LEU A 198 -18.75 22.09 -5.49
N PRO A 199 -19.65 23.09 -5.58
CA PRO A 199 -19.84 24.07 -4.50
C PRO A 199 -20.15 23.46 -3.13
N ASP A 200 -21.03 22.46 -3.08
CA ASP A 200 -21.41 21.76 -1.85
C ASP A 200 -20.29 20.89 -1.26
N VAL A 201 -19.35 20.43 -2.09
CA VAL A 201 -18.12 19.76 -1.65
C VAL A 201 -17.10 20.77 -1.13
N CYS A 202 -16.91 21.89 -1.84
CA CYS A 202 -16.02 22.97 -1.43
C CYS A 202 -16.42 23.57 -0.08
N ASP A 203 -17.71 23.75 0.18
CA ASP A 203 -18.24 24.21 1.47
C ASP A 203 -17.86 23.25 2.62
N GLY A 204 -17.71 21.96 2.33
CA GLY A 204 -17.32 20.90 3.28
C GLY A 204 -15.81 20.77 3.55
N MET A 205 -14.94 21.41 2.76
CA MET A 205 -13.46 21.31 2.88
C MET A 205 -12.87 21.97 4.15
N ALA A 206 -13.70 22.57 5.01
CA ALA A 206 -13.31 23.51 6.05
C ALA A 206 -13.10 22.99 7.51
N PRO A 207 -12.94 21.69 7.85
CA PRO A 207 -12.79 21.31 9.27
C PRO A 207 -11.42 21.70 9.87
N GLN A 208 -10.43 22.06 9.03
CA GLN A 208 -9.13 22.57 9.45
C GLN A 208 -8.79 23.89 8.74
N PRO A 209 -8.00 24.79 9.36
CA PRO A 209 -7.61 26.04 8.71
C PRO A 209 -6.99 25.74 7.34
N THR A 210 -7.55 26.36 6.30
CA THR A 210 -7.03 26.27 4.94
C THR A 210 -5.64 26.91 4.91
N PRO A 211 -4.59 26.21 4.44
CA PRO A 211 -3.28 26.81 4.25
C PRO A 211 -3.38 28.08 3.42
N GLN A 212 -2.58 29.10 3.74
CA GLN A 212 -2.63 30.39 3.01
C GLN A 212 -2.33 30.24 1.51
N ASN A 213 -1.57 29.21 1.15
CA ASN A 213 -1.21 28.83 -0.21
C ASN A 213 -2.17 27.83 -0.86
N LEU A 214 -3.31 27.52 -0.23
CA LEU A 214 -4.39 26.71 -0.82
C LEU A 214 -5.60 27.60 -1.14
N LYS A 215 -5.95 27.70 -2.42
CA LYS A 215 -7.17 28.36 -2.89
C LYS A 215 -8.23 27.33 -3.26
N ILE A 216 -9.48 27.64 -2.96
CA ILE A 216 -10.64 26.81 -3.30
C ILE A 216 -11.38 27.48 -4.45
N HIS A 217 -11.75 26.71 -5.46
CA HIS A 217 -12.47 27.14 -6.65
C HIS A 217 -13.71 26.25 -6.87
N PRO A 218 -14.88 26.68 -6.36
CA PRO A 218 -16.14 26.00 -6.61
C PRO A 218 -16.45 25.95 -8.11
N CYS A 219 -16.53 24.76 -8.69
CA CYS A 219 -16.75 24.53 -10.11
C CYS A 219 -17.32 23.14 -10.35
N ASN A 220 -18.41 23.05 -11.11
CA ASN A 220 -18.85 21.81 -11.71
C ASN A 220 -18.00 21.51 -12.95
N ILE A 221 -17.08 20.57 -12.82
CA ILE A 221 -16.14 20.17 -13.88
C ILE A 221 -16.81 19.53 -15.11
N LEU A 222 -18.08 19.12 -15.00
CA LEU A 222 -18.88 18.66 -16.14
C LEU A 222 -19.70 19.79 -16.79
N ASN A 223 -19.77 20.96 -16.17
CA ASN A 223 -20.37 22.14 -16.77
C ASN A 223 -19.34 22.83 -17.67
N GLN A 224 -19.59 22.77 -18.98
CA GLN A 224 -18.71 23.32 -20.01
C GLN A 224 -18.39 24.82 -19.82
N GLN A 225 -19.34 25.60 -19.29
CA GLN A 225 -19.11 27.03 -19.07
C GLN A 225 -18.18 27.27 -17.87
N GLU A 226 -18.42 26.58 -16.76
CA GLU A 226 -17.60 26.71 -15.55
C GLU A 226 -16.18 26.17 -15.79
N LEU A 227 -16.06 25.03 -16.50
CA LEU A 227 -14.76 24.47 -16.87
C LEU A 227 -13.98 25.40 -17.82
N ALA A 228 -14.65 25.99 -18.82
CA ALA A 228 -14.02 26.94 -19.73
C ALA A 228 -13.54 28.20 -19.00
N GLU A 229 -14.27 28.67 -17.98
CA GLU A 229 -13.86 29.80 -17.14
C GLU A 229 -12.62 29.46 -16.30
N LEU A 230 -12.60 28.28 -15.65
CA LEU A 230 -11.42 27.78 -14.94
C LEU A 230 -10.19 27.75 -15.85
N VAL A 231 -10.34 27.17 -17.06
CA VAL A 231 -9.27 27.08 -18.05
C VAL A 231 -8.82 28.47 -18.51
N ALA A 232 -9.74 29.39 -18.78
CA ALA A 232 -9.39 30.75 -19.19
C ALA A 232 -8.55 31.48 -18.14
N ASN A 233 -8.87 31.30 -16.85
CA ASN A 233 -8.19 31.97 -15.74
C ASN A 233 -6.82 31.36 -15.40
N HIS A 234 -6.59 30.09 -15.72
CA HIS A 234 -5.41 29.33 -15.28
C HIS A 234 -4.64 28.64 -16.42
N ARG A 235 -4.91 28.98 -17.68
CA ARG A 235 -4.23 28.41 -18.85
C ARG A 235 -2.71 28.46 -18.72
N GLY A 236 -2.06 27.30 -18.88
CA GLY A 236 -0.61 27.16 -18.86
C GLY A 236 0.05 27.61 -17.55
N SER A 237 -0.68 27.60 -16.44
CA SER A 237 -0.17 28.06 -15.14
C SER A 237 0.25 26.95 -14.20
N ALA A 238 -0.29 25.73 -14.35
CA ALA A 238 -0.04 24.61 -13.46
C ALA A 238 1.28 23.89 -13.80
N ASP A 239 2.10 23.64 -12.78
CA ASP A 239 3.26 22.75 -12.86
C ASP A 239 2.86 21.28 -12.65
N LEU A 240 1.78 21.06 -11.90
CA LEU A 240 1.23 19.75 -11.59
C LEU A 240 -0.31 19.80 -11.68
N LEU A 241 -0.90 18.90 -12.46
CA LEU A 241 -2.35 18.71 -12.54
C LEU A 241 -2.69 17.32 -11.99
N LEU A 242 -3.54 17.26 -10.97
CA LEU A 242 -3.89 16.04 -10.27
C LEU A 242 -5.34 15.63 -10.59
N PHE A 243 -5.49 14.36 -10.94
CA PHE A 243 -6.76 13.65 -11.12
C PHE A 243 -6.71 12.47 -10.16
N SER A 244 -7.13 12.65 -8.90
CA SER A 244 -7.04 11.61 -7.89
C SER A 244 -8.40 11.02 -7.56
N ASN A 245 -8.60 9.73 -7.81
CA ASN A 245 -9.86 9.01 -7.63
C ASN A 245 -11.04 9.71 -8.36
N LEU A 246 -10.76 10.27 -9.54
CA LEU A 246 -11.74 11.05 -10.31
C LEU A 246 -12.23 10.31 -11.55
N CYS A 247 -11.30 9.82 -12.38
CA CYS A 247 -11.64 9.30 -13.70
C CYS A 247 -12.66 8.16 -13.61
N HIS A 248 -12.56 7.32 -12.58
CA HIS A 248 -13.50 6.23 -12.41
C HIS A 248 -14.96 6.66 -12.21
N CYS A 249 -15.22 7.90 -11.79
CA CYS A 249 -16.57 8.41 -11.55
C CYS A 249 -17.38 8.61 -12.85
N TYR A 250 -16.71 8.69 -14.00
CA TYR A 250 -17.32 9.14 -15.25
C TYR A 250 -17.09 8.19 -16.43
N GLY A 251 -17.99 8.32 -17.41
CA GLY A 251 -17.93 7.61 -18.67
C GLY A 251 -16.81 8.09 -19.60
N PRO A 252 -16.54 7.36 -20.70
CA PRO A 252 -15.41 7.65 -21.59
C PRO A 252 -15.51 9.01 -22.28
N LEU A 253 -16.72 9.48 -22.60
CA LEU A 253 -16.93 10.76 -23.28
C LEU A 253 -16.60 11.92 -22.34
N GLU A 254 -17.14 11.88 -21.12
CA GLU A 254 -16.92 12.90 -20.11
C GLU A 254 -15.44 12.99 -19.74
N ASN A 255 -14.76 11.86 -19.53
CA ASN A 255 -13.32 11.87 -19.23
C ASN A 255 -12.48 12.37 -20.39
N ALA A 256 -12.82 12.02 -21.64
CA ALA A 256 -12.10 12.51 -22.81
C ALA A 256 -12.22 14.03 -22.93
N GLU A 257 -13.43 14.58 -22.79
CA GLU A 257 -13.66 16.02 -22.83
C GLU A 257 -12.98 16.76 -21.67
N LEU A 258 -13.13 16.24 -20.45
CA LEU A 258 -12.51 16.81 -19.26
C LEU A 258 -10.99 16.86 -19.39
N LEU A 259 -10.37 15.76 -19.82
CA LEU A 259 -8.92 15.68 -19.99
C LEU A 259 -8.43 16.62 -21.08
N LEU A 260 -9.11 16.67 -22.24
CA LEU A 260 -8.73 17.57 -23.33
C LEU A 260 -8.71 19.04 -22.91
N GLN A 261 -9.73 19.48 -22.15
CA GLN A 261 -9.83 20.88 -21.71
C GLN A 261 -8.89 21.21 -20.56
N THR A 262 -8.85 20.37 -19.52
CA THR A 262 -7.99 20.61 -18.35
C THR A 262 -6.51 20.49 -18.68
N ALA A 263 -6.13 19.74 -19.71
CA ALA A 263 -4.75 19.66 -20.17
C ALA A 263 -4.19 21.00 -20.67
N GLU A 264 -5.03 22.01 -20.91
CA GLU A 264 -4.65 23.38 -21.21
C GLU A 264 -4.25 24.20 -19.96
N LEU A 265 -4.61 23.76 -18.76
CA LEU A 265 -4.17 24.36 -17.49
C LEU A 265 -2.67 24.16 -17.26
N LEU A 266 -2.12 23.07 -17.81
CA LEU A 266 -0.77 22.62 -17.57
C LEU A 266 0.25 23.40 -18.41
N LYS A 267 1.38 23.76 -17.79
CA LYS A 267 2.56 24.24 -18.50
C LYS A 267 3.06 23.17 -19.48
N ARG A 268 3.85 23.61 -20.48
CA ARG A 268 4.44 22.72 -21.48
C ARG A 268 5.23 21.56 -20.87
N ASP A 269 5.99 21.84 -19.80
CA ASP A 269 6.81 20.86 -19.07
C ASP A 269 6.16 20.39 -17.76
N GLY A 270 4.88 20.72 -17.54
CA GLY A 270 4.16 20.29 -16.35
C GLY A 270 3.84 18.79 -16.37
N LEU A 271 3.49 18.28 -15.20
CA LEU A 271 3.12 16.88 -14.98
C LEU A 271 1.61 16.74 -14.80
N LEU A 272 1.00 15.78 -15.48
CA LEU A 272 -0.37 15.34 -15.17
C LEU A 272 -0.30 14.01 -14.44
N VAL A 273 -0.95 13.90 -13.29
CA VAL A 273 -1.00 12.67 -12.49
C VAL A 273 -2.43 12.17 -12.43
N VAL A 274 -2.69 11.03 -13.06
CA VAL A 274 -3.93 10.25 -12.87
C VAL A 274 -3.67 9.20 -11.79
N HIS A 275 -4.17 9.44 -10.59
CA HIS A 275 -4.11 8.50 -9.48
C HIS A 275 -5.46 7.78 -9.37
N ASP A 276 -5.50 6.49 -9.70
CA ASP A 276 -6.76 5.74 -9.74
C ASP A 276 -6.55 4.22 -9.55
N PHE A 277 -7.64 3.46 -9.48
CA PHE A 277 -7.67 2.01 -9.58
C PHE A 277 -7.89 1.60 -11.04
N PHE A 278 -6.98 0.76 -11.55
CA PHE A 278 -7.00 0.29 -12.93
C PHE A 278 -7.41 -1.18 -12.99
N ARG A 279 -8.38 -1.51 -13.85
CA ARG A 279 -9.01 -2.84 -13.87
C ARG A 279 -8.14 -3.96 -14.43
N ASP A 280 -7.12 -3.62 -15.20
CA ASP A 280 -6.11 -4.53 -15.76
C ASP A 280 -4.86 -4.65 -14.88
N ALA A 281 -4.64 -3.72 -13.95
CA ALA A 281 -3.44 -3.71 -13.12
C ALA A 281 -3.44 -4.82 -12.05
N ASN A 282 -4.56 -5.00 -11.36
CA ASN A 282 -4.68 -6.03 -10.33
C ASN A 282 -6.15 -6.43 -10.09
N SER A 283 -6.35 -7.54 -9.38
CA SER A 283 -7.69 -8.05 -9.04
C SER A 283 -8.51 -7.12 -8.15
N PHE A 284 -7.86 -6.21 -7.41
CA PHE A 284 -8.59 -5.19 -6.65
C PHE A 284 -9.19 -4.14 -7.59
N GLY A 285 -8.42 -3.61 -8.54
CA GLY A 285 -8.93 -2.68 -9.55
C GLY A 285 -10.05 -3.29 -10.39
N ALA A 286 -9.95 -4.57 -10.74
CA ALA A 286 -11.04 -5.27 -11.45
C ALA A 286 -12.32 -5.39 -10.61
N LEU A 287 -12.20 -5.65 -9.30
CA LEU A 287 -13.35 -5.65 -8.39
C LEU A 287 -13.91 -4.23 -8.19
N TYR A 288 -13.04 -3.22 -8.17
CA TYR A 288 -13.41 -1.82 -8.05
C TYR A 288 -14.13 -1.32 -9.31
N ASP A 289 -13.83 -1.84 -10.51
CA ASP A 289 -14.63 -1.58 -11.71
C ASP A 289 -16.09 -2.03 -11.51
N LEU A 290 -16.29 -3.23 -10.96
CA LEU A 290 -17.61 -3.75 -10.63
C LEU A 290 -18.28 -2.95 -9.49
N HIS A 291 -17.48 -2.41 -8.55
CA HIS A 291 -17.96 -1.48 -7.54
C HIS A 291 -18.52 -0.20 -8.17
N MET A 292 -17.83 0.36 -9.17
CA MET A 292 -18.31 1.53 -9.91
C MET A 292 -19.58 1.19 -10.71
N LEU A 293 -19.61 0.03 -11.37
CA LEU A 293 -20.80 -0.47 -12.09
C LEU A 293 -22.03 -0.55 -11.18
N ALA A 294 -21.85 -1.04 -9.95
CA ALA A 294 -22.96 -1.19 -9.01
C ALA A 294 -23.47 0.16 -8.47
N ASN A 295 -22.56 1.10 -8.17
CA ASN A 295 -22.87 2.26 -7.34
C ASN A 295 -22.96 3.60 -8.09
N THR A 296 -22.67 3.64 -9.38
CA THR A 296 -22.68 4.90 -10.17
C THR A 296 -23.46 4.77 -11.48
N TRP A 297 -23.80 5.93 -12.06
CA TRP A 297 -24.66 6.01 -13.25
C TRP A 297 -23.94 5.51 -14.51
N ASN A 298 -22.68 5.90 -14.70
CA ASN A 298 -21.84 5.49 -15.83
C ASN A 298 -20.34 5.37 -15.47
N GLY A 299 -19.99 5.40 -14.18
CA GLY A 299 -18.61 5.30 -13.72
C GLY A 299 -18.03 3.90 -13.92
N ARG A 300 -16.72 3.83 -14.14
CA ARG A 300 -15.99 2.60 -14.43
C ARG A 300 -14.49 2.79 -14.21
N CYS A 301 -13.80 1.74 -13.80
CA CYS A 301 -12.34 1.76 -13.81
C CYS A 301 -11.82 1.59 -15.25
N TYR A 302 -10.82 2.38 -15.60
CA TYR A 302 -10.17 2.29 -16.91
C TYR A 302 -9.02 1.27 -16.84
N THR A 303 -8.66 0.72 -18.00
CA THR A 303 -7.38 0.04 -18.13
C THR A 303 -6.24 1.05 -18.22
N THR A 304 -5.03 0.62 -17.88
CA THR A 304 -3.82 1.43 -18.07
C THR A 304 -3.66 1.85 -19.54
N SER A 305 -4.02 0.98 -20.49
CA SER A 305 -4.02 1.31 -21.92
C SER A 305 -5.09 2.34 -22.29
N GLU A 306 -6.33 2.21 -21.81
CA GLU A 306 -7.40 3.17 -22.13
C GLU A 306 -7.04 4.58 -21.62
N THR A 307 -6.49 4.69 -20.40
CA THR A 307 -6.03 5.98 -19.87
C THR A 307 -4.84 6.53 -20.63
N ALA A 308 -3.88 5.70 -21.04
CA ALA A 308 -2.75 6.13 -21.86
C ALA A 308 -3.20 6.67 -23.24
N ASP A 309 -4.18 6.03 -23.88
CA ASP A 309 -4.75 6.49 -25.15
C ASP A 309 -5.47 7.84 -25.01
N LEU A 310 -6.20 8.05 -23.91
CA LEU A 310 -6.83 9.33 -23.59
C LEU A 310 -5.78 10.43 -23.39
N LEU A 311 -4.72 10.14 -22.63
CA LEU A 311 -3.60 11.06 -22.41
C LEU A 311 -2.87 11.40 -23.72
N GLN A 312 -2.65 10.41 -24.59
CA GLN A 312 -2.05 10.63 -25.90
C GLN A 312 -2.92 11.52 -26.78
N SER A 313 -4.25 11.32 -26.76
CA SER A 313 -5.22 12.15 -27.47
C SER A 313 -5.23 13.60 -26.94
N ALA A 314 -4.95 13.80 -25.65
CA ALA A 314 -4.73 15.11 -25.04
C ALA A 314 -3.32 15.69 -25.24
N GLY A 315 -2.46 15.02 -26.00
CA GLY A 315 -1.13 15.46 -26.41
C GLY A 315 0.00 15.16 -25.40
N PHE A 316 -0.21 14.22 -24.48
CA PHE A 316 0.85 13.68 -23.62
C PHE A 316 1.50 12.48 -24.33
N ILE A 317 2.77 12.63 -24.73
CA ILE A 317 3.47 11.62 -25.53
C ILE A 317 4.29 10.64 -24.69
N HIS A 318 4.41 10.90 -23.39
CA HIS A 318 5.08 10.03 -22.44
C HIS A 318 4.18 9.78 -21.24
N SER A 319 4.14 8.53 -20.77
CA SER A 319 3.52 8.15 -19.51
C SER A 319 4.41 7.16 -18.75
N ALA A 320 4.39 7.27 -17.43
CA ALA A 320 4.99 6.32 -16.50
C ALA A 320 3.92 5.88 -15.51
N ILE A 321 3.99 4.62 -15.06
CA ILE A 321 3.05 4.05 -14.11
C ILE A 321 3.82 3.68 -12.84
N ILE A 322 3.28 4.05 -11.69
CA ILE A 322 3.81 3.67 -10.38
C ILE A 322 2.70 2.96 -9.60
N GLU A 323 2.97 1.74 -9.14
CA GLU A 323 2.09 1.02 -8.22
C GLU A 323 2.23 1.56 -6.80
N LEU A 324 1.09 1.77 -6.12
CA LEU A 324 1.04 2.25 -4.76
C LEU A 324 0.64 1.13 -3.78
N PRO A 325 1.06 1.21 -2.49
CA PRO A 325 0.80 0.15 -1.50
C PRO A 325 -0.66 -0.24 -1.33
N SER A 326 -1.58 0.73 -1.41
CA SER A 326 -3.01 0.50 -1.30
C SER A 326 -3.67 0.03 -2.60
N ARG A 327 -2.91 -0.54 -3.54
CA ARG A 327 -3.35 -1.17 -4.81
C ARG A 327 -3.89 -0.21 -5.88
N SER A 328 -3.86 1.10 -5.62
CA SER A 328 -4.02 2.13 -6.65
C SER A 328 -2.71 2.32 -7.41
N LEU A 329 -2.78 2.99 -8.56
CA LEU A 329 -1.63 3.34 -9.36
C LEU A 329 -1.63 4.84 -9.61
N ALA A 330 -0.45 5.43 -9.76
CA ALA A 330 -0.25 6.77 -10.28
C ALA A 330 0.30 6.68 -11.70
N MET A 331 -0.48 7.14 -12.68
CA MET A 331 -0.03 7.33 -14.06
C MET A 331 0.39 8.78 -14.24
N ILE A 332 1.68 8.99 -14.51
CA ILE A 332 2.30 10.30 -14.64
C ILE A 332 2.54 10.56 -16.12
N ALA A 333 1.93 11.60 -16.67
CA ALA A 333 1.96 11.93 -18.08
C ALA A 333 2.65 13.27 -18.33
N THR A 334 3.47 13.33 -19.38
CA THR A 334 4.21 14.52 -19.78
C THR A 334 4.19 14.73 -21.29
N ARG A 335 4.42 15.98 -21.72
CA ARG A 335 4.46 16.35 -23.15
C ARG A 335 5.86 16.35 -23.75
N THR A 336 6.90 16.51 -22.94
CA THR A 336 8.25 16.81 -23.42
C THR A 336 9.27 15.75 -23.08
N HIS A 337 9.34 15.33 -21.82
CA HIS A 337 10.36 14.38 -21.35
C HIS A 337 9.73 13.30 -20.47
N PRO A 338 10.10 12.01 -20.64
CA PRO A 338 9.59 10.93 -19.79
C PRO A 338 9.83 11.22 -18.31
N TYR A 339 8.81 11.00 -17.48
CA TYR A 339 8.97 11.02 -16.03
C TYR A 339 9.77 9.79 -15.60
N GLN A 340 10.94 10.00 -15.02
CA GLN A 340 11.76 8.93 -14.46
C GLN A 340 11.60 8.92 -12.95
N ALA A 341 10.64 8.17 -12.42
CA ALA A 341 10.52 8.00 -10.97
C ALA A 341 11.88 7.57 -10.40
N PRO A 342 12.39 8.17 -9.32
CA PRO A 342 13.61 7.67 -8.72
C PRO A 342 13.34 6.25 -8.27
N THR A 343 14.26 5.33 -8.55
CA THR A 343 14.14 3.96 -8.05
C THR A 343 14.20 4.00 -6.52
N SER A 344 13.04 3.99 -5.87
CA SER A 344 12.96 4.15 -4.42
C SER A 344 13.08 2.78 -3.75
N LEU A 345 14.00 2.68 -2.78
CA LEU A 345 14.06 1.52 -1.88
C LEU A 345 12.72 1.25 -1.19
N ARG A 346 11.90 2.29 -1.05
CA ARG A 346 10.56 2.19 -0.52
C ARG A 346 9.62 1.32 -1.37
N ALA A 347 9.73 1.37 -2.70
CA ALA A 347 8.99 0.47 -3.56
C ALA A 347 9.40 -1.00 -3.31
N LEU A 348 10.70 -1.26 -3.15
CA LEU A 348 11.21 -2.59 -2.81
C LEU A 348 10.84 -3.04 -1.40
N GLN A 349 10.81 -2.13 -0.42
CA GLN A 349 10.30 -2.41 0.93
C GLN A 349 8.84 -2.88 0.86
N ASN A 350 8.00 -2.14 0.15
CA ASN A 350 6.58 -2.49 0.00
C ASN A 350 6.42 -3.82 -0.75
N TYR A 351 7.18 -4.03 -1.82
CA TYR A 351 7.20 -5.30 -2.53
C TYR A 351 7.55 -6.46 -1.60
N ALA A 352 8.61 -6.32 -0.80
CA ALA A 352 9.02 -7.33 0.17
C ALA A 352 7.90 -7.65 1.18
N ILE A 353 7.31 -6.64 1.81
CA ILE A 353 6.23 -6.86 2.79
C ILE A 353 5.04 -7.59 2.14
N ASN A 354 4.68 -7.22 0.92
CA ASN A 354 3.59 -7.86 0.17
C ASN A 354 3.92 -9.28 -0.29
N HIS A 355 5.19 -9.66 -0.35
CA HIS A 355 5.69 -10.98 -0.75
C HIS A 355 6.18 -11.83 0.43
N GLY A 356 5.61 -11.62 1.62
CA GLY A 356 5.73 -12.56 2.75
C GLY A 356 6.88 -12.27 3.72
N PHE A 357 7.60 -11.17 3.56
CA PHE A 357 8.50 -10.66 4.60
C PHE A 357 7.70 -9.88 5.64
N PHE A 358 7.97 -10.07 6.95
CA PHE A 358 7.30 -9.30 8.00
C PHE A 358 8.04 -8.00 8.36
N ALA A 359 9.27 -7.84 7.88
CA ALA A 359 10.05 -6.60 8.00
C ALA A 359 10.91 -6.38 6.75
N ALA A 360 11.07 -5.11 6.37
CA ALA A 360 11.94 -4.65 5.31
C ALA A 360 12.50 -3.27 5.71
N VAL A 361 13.80 -3.18 6.01
CA VAL A 361 14.45 -2.00 6.61
C VAL A 361 15.65 -1.59 5.77
N GLU A 362 15.65 -0.35 5.31
CA GLU A 362 16.80 0.24 4.60
C GLU A 362 17.95 0.50 5.58
N LEU A 363 19.17 0.25 5.12
CA LEU A 363 20.38 0.51 5.88
C LEU A 363 21.55 0.85 4.96
N ASP A 364 22.56 1.49 5.55
CA ASP A 364 23.85 1.74 4.91
C ASP A 364 24.70 0.44 4.96
N PRO A 365 25.15 -0.11 3.83
CA PRO A 365 26.01 -1.30 3.77
C PRO A 365 27.27 -1.19 4.64
N SER A 366 27.81 0.01 4.83
CA SER A 366 29.01 0.26 5.64
C SER A 366 28.81 0.01 7.14
N SER A 367 27.55 0.03 7.60
CA SER A 367 27.19 -0.25 8.99
C SER A 367 27.17 -1.74 9.34
N ILE A 368 27.22 -2.63 8.34
CA ILE A 368 27.07 -4.07 8.52
C ILE A 368 28.32 -4.66 9.17
N ARG A 369 28.15 -5.18 10.40
CA ARG A 369 29.24 -5.79 11.16
C ARG A 369 29.52 -7.21 10.67
N CYS A 370 30.78 -7.45 10.29
CA CYS A 370 31.27 -8.78 9.94
C CYS A 370 32.40 -9.18 10.88
N GLU A 371 32.22 -10.29 11.59
CA GLU A 371 33.02 -10.70 12.75
C GLU A 371 33.59 -12.12 12.59
N ALA A 372 34.81 -12.34 13.09
CA ALA A 372 35.51 -13.63 12.92
C ALA A 372 34.80 -14.80 13.64
N TRP A 373 34.12 -14.52 14.75
CA TRP A 373 33.43 -15.53 15.54
C TRP A 373 32.26 -16.17 14.77
N VAL A 374 31.64 -15.44 13.84
CA VAL A 374 30.50 -15.94 13.04
C VAL A 374 30.95 -17.12 12.18
N ARG A 375 32.09 -16.98 11.49
CA ARG A 375 32.68 -18.08 10.71
C ARG A 375 33.12 -19.26 11.59
N ALA A 376 33.61 -18.99 12.79
CA ALA A 376 33.92 -20.05 13.75
C ALA A 376 32.66 -20.82 14.17
N LYS A 377 31.53 -20.14 14.38
CA LYS A 377 30.24 -20.80 14.63
C LYS A 377 29.76 -21.62 13.44
N CYS A 378 29.98 -21.17 12.20
CA CYS A 378 29.72 -22.00 11.03
C CYS A 378 30.60 -23.27 11.04
N ALA A 379 31.92 -23.14 11.22
CA ALA A 379 32.86 -24.25 11.15
C ALA A 379 32.70 -25.29 12.27
N TYR A 380 32.43 -24.84 13.49
CA TYR A 380 32.43 -25.71 14.68
C TYR A 380 31.04 -25.94 15.28
N GLY A 381 30.01 -25.21 14.83
CA GLY A 381 28.66 -25.27 15.39
C GLY A 381 27.56 -25.71 14.42
N CYS A 382 27.81 -25.71 13.11
CA CYS A 382 26.79 -26.03 12.11
C CYS A 382 26.95 -27.48 11.57
N PRO A 383 25.91 -28.33 11.64
CA PRO A 383 25.97 -29.70 11.11
C PRO A 383 26.01 -29.76 9.57
N LEU A 384 25.81 -28.63 8.90
CA LEU A 384 25.80 -28.48 7.44
C LEU A 384 27.07 -27.82 6.89
N TYR A 385 28.04 -27.49 7.75
CA TYR A 385 29.32 -26.95 7.31
C TYR A 385 30.01 -27.85 6.27
N GLY A 386 30.51 -27.27 5.18
CA GLY A 386 31.12 -28.01 4.07
C GLY A 386 30.20 -28.90 3.25
N LYS A 387 28.89 -28.99 3.58
CA LYS A 387 27.93 -29.88 2.88
C LYS A 387 27.09 -29.19 1.82
N ARG A 388 27.09 -27.85 1.79
CA ARG A 388 26.25 -27.05 0.88
C ARG A 388 27.13 -26.08 0.10
N TRP A 389 26.89 -25.95 -1.20
CA TRP A 389 27.58 -25.00 -2.07
C TRP A 389 27.34 -23.52 -1.73
N SER A 390 26.34 -23.21 -0.90
CA SER A 390 26.05 -21.87 -0.37
C SER A 390 26.75 -21.58 0.96
N CYS A 391 27.49 -22.54 1.51
CA CYS A 391 28.15 -22.44 2.80
C CYS A 391 29.68 -22.49 2.63
N PRO A 392 30.47 -22.12 3.65
CA PRO A 392 31.91 -22.24 3.56
C PRO A 392 32.31 -23.72 3.44
N PRO A 393 33.38 -24.03 2.68
CA PRO A 393 34.34 -23.11 2.08
C PRO A 393 33.93 -22.55 0.71
N HIS A 394 32.73 -22.86 0.20
CA HIS A 394 32.29 -22.49 -1.15
C HIS A 394 31.65 -21.10 -1.24
N SER A 395 31.27 -20.51 -0.10
CA SER A 395 30.75 -19.14 -0.01
C SER A 395 31.88 -18.12 0.06
N MET A 396 31.53 -16.85 -0.22
CA MET A 396 32.39 -15.69 -0.01
C MET A 396 32.90 -15.66 1.44
N ASP A 397 34.14 -15.23 1.63
CA ASP A 397 34.71 -15.05 2.97
C ASP A 397 34.44 -13.65 3.53
N GLN A 398 34.86 -13.43 4.78
CA GLN A 398 34.61 -12.18 5.48
C GLN A 398 35.28 -10.98 4.79
N ALA A 399 36.49 -11.18 4.22
CA ALA A 399 37.20 -10.12 3.54
C ALA A 399 36.50 -9.74 2.22
N GLY A 400 36.17 -10.74 1.41
CA GLY A 400 35.43 -10.54 0.16
C GLY A 400 34.05 -9.92 0.39
N PHE A 401 33.36 -10.30 1.46
CA PHE A 401 32.05 -9.72 1.76
C PHE A 401 32.16 -8.25 2.19
N LYS A 402 33.16 -7.88 3.00
CA LYS A 402 33.43 -6.47 3.32
C LYS A 402 33.80 -5.64 2.09
N GLU A 403 34.60 -6.18 1.18
CA GLU A 403 34.94 -5.51 -0.08
C GLU A 403 33.70 -5.32 -0.96
N LEU A 404 32.85 -6.34 -1.07
CA LEU A 404 31.60 -6.26 -1.80
C LEU A 404 30.69 -5.18 -1.22
N LEU A 405 30.49 -5.15 0.11
CA LEU A 405 29.67 -4.13 0.78
C LEU A 405 30.14 -2.71 0.44
N GLY A 406 31.46 -2.48 0.36
CA GLY A 406 32.02 -1.19 -0.05
C GLY A 406 31.72 -0.76 -1.48
N SER A 407 31.16 -1.64 -2.31
CA SER A 407 30.75 -1.35 -3.70
C SER A 407 29.30 -0.88 -3.83
N TYR A 408 28.57 -0.80 -2.72
CA TYR A 408 27.16 -0.41 -2.64
C TYR A 408 26.97 0.76 -1.69
N SER A 409 26.04 1.65 -2.03
CA SER A 409 25.62 2.78 -1.20
C SER A 409 24.38 2.49 -0.38
N ARG A 410 23.60 1.47 -0.77
CA ARG A 410 22.30 1.16 -0.17
C ARG A 410 22.07 -0.34 -0.03
N ALA A 411 21.38 -0.72 1.03
CA ALA A 411 20.92 -2.09 1.25
C ALA A 411 19.51 -2.12 1.87
N LEU A 412 18.84 -3.25 1.70
CA LEU A 412 17.56 -3.56 2.30
C LEU A 412 17.66 -4.89 3.07
N LEU A 413 17.56 -4.82 4.40
CA LEU A 413 17.41 -5.99 5.25
C LEU A 413 15.95 -6.45 5.23
N VAL A 414 15.70 -7.71 4.94
CA VAL A 414 14.36 -8.32 5.00
C VAL A 414 14.32 -9.46 5.99
N ALA A 415 13.22 -9.58 6.74
CA ALA A 415 13.00 -10.65 7.69
C ALA A 415 11.74 -11.45 7.34
N GLY A 416 11.85 -12.77 7.40
CA GLY A 416 10.77 -13.70 7.08
C GLY A 416 10.76 -14.91 8.01
N GLN A 417 9.86 -15.83 7.71
CA GLN A 417 9.54 -16.97 8.57
C GLN A 417 9.49 -18.28 7.76
N PRO A 418 9.48 -19.45 8.41
CA PRO A 418 9.31 -20.74 7.75
C PRO A 418 8.02 -20.79 6.91
N PRO A 419 8.02 -21.60 5.83
CA PRO A 419 9.08 -22.52 5.38
C PRO A 419 10.31 -21.84 4.73
N LEU A 420 11.51 -22.39 4.95
CA LEU A 420 12.76 -21.84 4.41
C LEU A 420 12.80 -21.77 2.87
N ARG A 421 12.10 -22.70 2.19
CA ARG A 421 12.03 -22.75 0.73
C ARG A 421 11.28 -21.55 0.15
N ASP A 422 10.18 -21.17 0.80
CA ASP A 422 9.37 -20.04 0.37
C ASP A 422 10.12 -18.74 0.64
N PHE A 423 10.77 -18.63 1.81
CA PHE A 423 11.65 -17.52 2.12
C PHE A 423 12.77 -17.34 1.07
N GLN A 424 13.47 -18.42 0.71
CA GLN A 424 14.53 -18.37 -0.31
C GLN A 424 14.00 -18.04 -1.72
N GLN A 425 12.79 -18.48 -2.06
CA GLN A 425 12.15 -18.11 -3.32
C GLN A 425 11.78 -16.61 -3.34
N ASN A 426 11.14 -16.10 -2.29
CA ASN A 426 10.74 -14.69 -2.18
C ASN A 426 11.95 -13.75 -2.23
N LEU A 427 13.10 -14.17 -1.69
CA LEU A 427 14.36 -13.44 -1.81
C LEU A 427 14.84 -13.31 -3.27
N LEU A 428 14.74 -14.38 -4.06
CA LEU A 428 15.10 -14.34 -5.49
C LEU A 428 14.12 -13.48 -6.29
N ASP A 429 12.84 -13.51 -5.94
CA ASP A 429 11.83 -12.67 -6.59
C ASP A 429 12.05 -11.18 -6.25
N LEU A 430 12.41 -10.86 -5.01
CA LEU A 430 12.80 -9.51 -4.59
C LEU A 430 14.07 -9.02 -5.32
N GLU A 431 15.09 -9.87 -5.49
CA GLU A 431 16.30 -9.52 -6.25
C GLU A 431 15.97 -9.22 -7.72
N ARG A 432 15.12 -10.06 -8.33
CA ARG A 432 14.65 -9.86 -9.70
C ARG A 432 13.88 -8.55 -9.81
N GLU A 433 13.00 -8.25 -8.86
CA GLU A 433 12.23 -7.01 -8.86
C GLU A 433 13.14 -5.79 -8.76
N ALA A 434 14.14 -5.83 -7.87
CA ALA A 434 15.13 -4.77 -7.76
C ALA A 434 15.90 -4.55 -9.08
N PHE A 435 16.29 -5.63 -9.75
CA PHE A 435 16.94 -5.52 -11.05
C PHE A 435 16.02 -4.88 -12.10
N LEU A 436 14.75 -5.30 -12.16
CA LEU A 436 13.75 -4.73 -13.08
C LEU A 436 13.43 -3.27 -12.77
N ALA A 437 13.50 -2.87 -11.51
CA ALA A 437 13.34 -1.49 -11.07
C ALA A 437 14.53 -0.58 -11.47
N GLY A 438 15.62 -1.15 -12.01
CA GLY A 438 16.78 -0.40 -12.50
C GLY A 438 18.00 -0.44 -11.59
N PHE A 439 17.94 -1.17 -10.46
CA PHE A 439 19.13 -1.46 -9.64
C PHE A 439 19.97 -2.53 -10.32
N LYS A 440 20.78 -2.13 -11.29
CA LYS A 440 21.59 -3.04 -12.12
C LYS A 440 22.57 -3.88 -11.30
N LYS A 441 22.95 -3.45 -10.09
CA LYS A 441 23.82 -4.20 -9.18
C LYS A 441 23.06 -5.08 -8.18
N ALA A 442 21.73 -5.20 -8.28
CA ALA A 442 20.91 -5.95 -7.33
C ALA A 442 21.48 -7.35 -7.05
N LEU A 443 21.77 -7.62 -5.78
CA LEU A 443 22.31 -8.91 -5.33
C LEU A 443 21.78 -9.25 -3.93
N ILE A 444 21.12 -10.41 -3.81
CA ILE A 444 20.50 -10.86 -2.56
C ILE A 444 21.36 -11.90 -1.83
N PHE A 445 21.47 -11.77 -0.51
CA PHE A 445 22.03 -12.75 0.40
C PHE A 445 20.91 -13.39 1.22
N SER A 446 21.04 -14.68 1.53
CA SER A 446 20.00 -15.44 2.23
C SER A 446 20.32 -15.62 3.72
N GLY A 447 19.40 -16.28 4.42
CA GLY A 447 19.54 -16.73 5.80
C GLY A 447 19.46 -18.25 5.86
N GLY A 448 20.29 -18.86 6.69
CA GLY A 448 20.31 -20.32 6.84
C GLY A 448 20.85 -21.10 5.63
N PRO A 449 20.80 -22.44 5.67
CA PRO A 449 21.34 -23.29 4.62
C PRO A 449 20.48 -23.29 3.34
N CYS A 450 21.11 -23.46 2.17
CA CYS A 450 20.38 -23.67 0.92
C CYS A 450 19.49 -24.93 0.99
N CYS A 451 18.23 -24.80 0.58
CA CYS A 451 17.23 -25.89 0.63
C CYS A 451 16.72 -26.35 -0.75
N TRP A 452 17.34 -25.90 -1.85
CA TRP A 452 16.90 -26.24 -3.22
C TRP A 452 17.02 -27.72 -3.58
N CYS A 453 17.91 -28.45 -2.92
CA CYS A 453 18.09 -29.87 -3.10
C CYS A 453 18.16 -30.56 -1.72
N GLU A 454 17.58 -31.75 -1.63
CA GLU A 454 17.64 -32.56 -0.42
C GLU A 454 19.10 -32.88 -0.07
N ASN A 455 19.84 -33.43 -1.05
CA ASN A 455 21.28 -33.67 -0.99
C ASN A 455 21.99 -32.83 -2.06
N CYS A 456 23.00 -32.04 -1.63
CA CYS A 456 23.86 -31.35 -2.57
C CYS A 456 24.76 -32.35 -3.30
N ASP A 457 25.04 -32.05 -4.57
CA ASP A 457 25.99 -32.82 -5.38
C ASP A 457 27.42 -32.42 -5.01
N ASP A 458 28.33 -33.39 -4.98
CA ASP A 458 29.72 -33.18 -4.52
C ASP A 458 30.60 -32.48 -5.57
N GLN A 459 30.21 -32.49 -6.84
CA GLN A 459 31.02 -31.95 -7.94
C GLN A 459 30.58 -30.54 -8.36
N GLN A 460 29.27 -30.27 -8.38
CA GLN A 460 28.76 -28.97 -8.79
C GLN A 460 27.37 -28.64 -8.22
N CYS A 461 27.03 -27.36 -8.13
CA CYS A 461 25.67 -26.97 -7.74
C CYS A 461 24.67 -27.31 -8.86
N ARG A 462 23.55 -27.96 -8.52
CA ARG A 462 22.46 -28.26 -9.47
C ARG A 462 21.59 -27.05 -9.83
N PHE A 463 21.60 -26.01 -8.99
CA PHE A 463 20.81 -24.79 -9.14
C PHE A 463 21.70 -23.55 -8.91
N PRO A 464 22.77 -23.36 -9.72
CA PRO A 464 23.71 -22.25 -9.53
C PRO A 464 23.02 -20.89 -9.60
N GLU A 465 21.97 -20.75 -10.39
CA GLU A 465 21.17 -19.53 -10.58
C GLU A 465 20.36 -19.15 -9.33
N LYS A 466 19.93 -20.15 -8.54
CA LYS A 466 19.15 -19.96 -7.30
C LYS A 466 20.01 -19.91 -6.04
N ARG A 467 21.28 -20.30 -6.15
CA ARG A 467 22.19 -20.37 -5.02
C ARG A 467 22.55 -18.96 -4.56
N ARG A 468 22.23 -18.63 -3.31
CA ARG A 468 22.76 -17.45 -2.62
C ARG A 468 23.44 -17.88 -1.31
N PRO A 469 24.63 -17.34 -0.99
CA PRO A 469 25.27 -17.61 0.29
C PRO A 469 24.43 -17.03 1.44
N SER A 470 24.55 -17.64 2.61
CA SER A 470 23.90 -17.09 3.80
C SER A 470 24.72 -15.94 4.37
N LEU A 471 24.08 -14.99 5.04
CA LEU A 471 24.79 -13.88 5.71
C LEU A 471 25.85 -14.38 6.70
N GLU A 472 25.52 -15.40 7.49
CA GLU A 472 26.44 -16.02 8.45
C GLU A 472 27.61 -16.70 7.76
N SER A 473 27.39 -17.29 6.58
CA SER A 473 28.46 -17.91 5.78
C SER A 473 29.52 -16.90 5.33
N CYS A 474 29.10 -15.66 5.11
CA CYS A 474 29.95 -14.52 4.76
C CYS A 474 30.58 -13.86 6.00
N GLY A 475 30.25 -14.30 7.22
CA GLY A 475 30.76 -13.74 8.47
C GLY A 475 29.98 -12.53 8.98
N CYS A 476 28.78 -12.26 8.47
CA CYS A 476 27.90 -11.20 8.95
C CYS A 476 27.30 -11.57 10.33
N ASP A 477 27.36 -10.64 11.28
CA ASP A 477 26.67 -10.76 12.55
C ASP A 477 25.19 -10.39 12.38
N VAL A 478 24.36 -11.41 12.13
CA VAL A 478 22.93 -11.23 11.86
C VAL A 478 22.17 -10.74 13.10
N PHE A 479 22.62 -11.07 14.32
CA PHE A 479 21.99 -10.57 15.55
C PHE A 479 22.21 -9.06 15.69
N ALA A 480 23.45 -8.63 15.54
CA ALA A 480 23.82 -7.22 15.52
C ALA A 480 23.05 -6.43 14.44
N LEU A 481 22.90 -7.03 13.26
CA LEU A 481 22.21 -6.43 12.13
C LEU A 481 20.71 -6.28 12.38
N ALA A 482 20.06 -7.32 12.91
CA ALA A 482 18.65 -7.28 13.27
C ALA A 482 18.36 -6.26 14.39
N GLU A 483 19.19 -6.21 15.44
CA GLU A 483 19.09 -5.24 16.54
C GLU A 483 19.20 -3.80 16.02
N GLN A 484 20.17 -3.52 15.14
CA GLN A 484 20.34 -2.20 14.52
C GLN A 484 19.10 -1.77 13.72
N CYS A 485 18.43 -2.72 13.06
CA CYS A 485 17.22 -2.48 12.30
C CYS A 485 15.94 -2.52 13.16
N GLY A 486 16.05 -2.64 14.48
CA GLY A 486 14.90 -2.69 15.39
C GLY A 486 14.03 -3.94 15.24
N ILE A 487 14.61 -5.04 14.72
CA ILE A 487 13.92 -6.32 14.55
C ILE A 487 14.27 -7.23 15.74
N PRO A 488 13.30 -7.58 16.62
CA PRO A 488 13.58 -8.45 17.75
C PRO A 488 14.02 -9.83 17.29
N VAL A 489 15.22 -10.25 17.69
CA VAL A 489 15.78 -11.57 17.44
C VAL A 489 16.39 -12.13 18.72
N ALA A 490 16.16 -13.41 18.99
CA ALA A 490 16.72 -14.10 20.14
C ALA A 490 17.00 -15.57 19.81
N PRO A 491 17.98 -16.22 20.48
CA PRO A 491 18.14 -17.66 20.39
C PRO A 491 16.87 -18.40 20.83
N LEU A 492 16.45 -19.38 20.03
CA LEU A 492 15.30 -20.22 20.35
C LEU A 492 15.56 -21.02 21.63
N ARG A 493 14.55 -21.11 22.50
CA ARG A 493 14.64 -21.82 23.79
C ARG A 493 13.90 -23.15 23.75
N ASN A 494 12.84 -23.25 22.96
CA ASN A 494 12.02 -24.44 22.80
C ASN A 494 12.07 -24.94 21.34
N ARG A 495 11.76 -26.22 21.15
CA ARG A 495 11.72 -26.83 19.80
C ARG A 495 10.55 -26.32 18.94
N ASP A 496 9.52 -25.79 19.58
CA ASP A 496 8.31 -25.28 18.92
C ASP A 496 8.40 -23.77 18.63
N ASP A 497 9.50 -23.10 19.02
CA ASP A 497 9.71 -21.69 18.71
C ASP A 497 10.00 -21.52 17.20
N PHE A 498 9.53 -20.42 16.61
CA PHE A 498 9.73 -20.14 15.18
C PHE A 498 11.10 -19.51 14.92
N VAL A 499 11.87 -20.10 13.99
CA VAL A 499 13.08 -19.47 13.44
C VAL A 499 12.68 -18.22 12.66
N GLN A 500 13.39 -17.12 12.85
CA GLN A 500 13.36 -15.98 11.94
C GLN A 500 14.50 -16.10 10.94
N TYR A 501 14.20 -15.86 9.66
CA TYR A 501 15.21 -15.82 8.60
C TYR A 501 15.45 -14.37 8.18
N PHE A 502 16.72 -14.03 7.94
CA PHE A 502 17.13 -12.71 7.49
C PHE A 502 17.81 -12.80 6.13
N GLY A 503 17.46 -11.91 5.23
CA GLY A 503 18.09 -11.74 3.92
C GLY A 503 18.51 -10.30 3.72
N LEU A 504 19.54 -10.08 2.91
CA LEU A 504 20.08 -8.74 2.65
C LEU A 504 20.15 -8.52 1.15
N LEU A 505 19.42 -7.52 0.67
CA LEU A 505 19.50 -7.07 -0.70
C LEU A 505 20.45 -5.89 -0.78
N LEU A 506 21.52 -6.02 -1.55
CA LEU A 506 22.38 -4.90 -1.92
C LEU A 506 21.86 -4.30 -3.23
N VAL A 507 21.63 -2.99 -3.27
CA VAL A 507 21.07 -2.31 -4.45
C VAL A 507 21.84 -1.06 -4.81
N ASP A 508 22.04 -0.86 -6.12
CA ASP A 508 22.60 0.37 -6.70
C ASP A 508 22.45 0.45 -8.22
#